data_AF-A0A536GZ95-F1
#
_entry.id   AF-A0A536GZ95-F1
#
_cell.length_a   1.000
_cell.length_b   1.000
_cell.length_c   1.000
_cell.angle_alpha   90.00
_cell.angle_beta   90.00
_cell.angle_gamma   90.00
#
_symmetry.space_group_name_H-M   'P 1'
#
loop_
_entity.id
_entity.type
_entity.pdbx_description
1 polymer ?
#
loop_
_entity_poly.entity_id
_entity_poly.type
_entity_poly.pdbx_seq_one_letter_code
_entity_poly.pdbx_strand_id
1 'polypeptide(L)'
;YDMTTDYWAKDVLSELDLRLDFLAPIRESVEICGVLAPAAAAHLGVRPNLPVVGGAADTAAAAIAGGLLDPGPIQLTIGTGAQLVAPRDRLAVDPTARTHIYRAAAPDRWYAMAAMQNAGLALEWVRTTLVASWDEVYAEAFAVPPGAQGLIFLPYLTGERTPHFDPAAKGAWIGLGLSHGRGHLLRAALEGVAFAVRQGLEALPVAG
;
A
#
# COMPACT_ATOMS: atom_id res chain seq x y z
N TYR A 1 -12.52 -9.31 -10.79
CA TYR A 1 -13.25 -8.15 -11.32
C TYR A 1 -12.44 -7.65 -12.51
N ASP A 2 -13.09 -7.49 -13.65
CA ASP A 2 -12.51 -6.93 -14.87
C ASP A 2 -12.81 -5.43 -14.90
N MET A 3 -11.75 -4.63 -14.79
CA MET A 3 -11.84 -3.17 -14.76
C MET A 3 -12.22 -2.57 -16.11
N THR A 4 -12.00 -3.29 -17.21
CA THR A 4 -12.27 -2.83 -18.57
C THR A 4 -13.75 -2.95 -18.93
N THR A 5 -14.42 -3.99 -18.43
CA THR A 5 -15.85 -4.21 -18.63
C THR A 5 -16.71 -3.74 -17.46
N ASP A 6 -16.08 -3.30 -16.38
CA ASP A 6 -16.74 -2.92 -15.12
C ASP A 6 -17.64 -4.03 -14.55
N TYR A 7 -17.14 -5.27 -14.59
CA TYR A 7 -17.94 -6.43 -14.19
C TYR A 7 -17.09 -7.57 -13.62
N TRP A 8 -17.75 -8.64 -13.14
CA TRP A 8 -17.04 -9.85 -12.77
C TRP A 8 -16.36 -10.47 -14.01
N ALA A 9 -15.08 -10.85 -13.87
CA ALA A 9 -14.27 -11.43 -14.93
C ALA A 9 -14.74 -12.87 -15.22
N LYS A 10 -15.65 -13.02 -16.19
CA LYS A 10 -16.39 -14.28 -16.43
C LYS A 10 -15.49 -15.42 -16.90
N ASP A 11 -14.46 -15.09 -17.66
CA ASP A 11 -13.41 -16.01 -18.11
C ASP A 11 -12.66 -16.62 -16.91
N VAL A 12 -12.20 -15.78 -15.98
CA VAL A 12 -11.53 -16.20 -14.73
C VAL A 12 -12.46 -17.04 -13.86
N LEU A 13 -13.73 -16.63 -13.73
CA LEU A 13 -14.71 -17.41 -12.97
C LEU A 13 -14.94 -18.80 -13.58
N SER A 14 -15.01 -18.88 -14.91
CA SER A 14 -15.18 -20.15 -15.61
C SER A 14 -13.96 -21.07 -15.43
N GLU A 15 -12.75 -20.52 -15.45
CA GLU A 15 -11.52 -21.30 -15.25
C GLU A 15 -11.40 -21.84 -13.82
N LEU A 16 -11.90 -21.09 -12.83
CA LEU A 16 -11.92 -21.48 -11.42
C LEU A 16 -13.15 -22.33 -11.02
N ASP A 17 -14.03 -22.68 -11.97
CA ASP A 17 -15.32 -23.35 -11.72
C ASP A 17 -16.18 -22.64 -10.65
N LEU A 18 -16.15 -21.29 -10.68
CA LEU A 18 -16.89 -20.44 -9.75
C LEU A 18 -18.20 -19.94 -10.38
N ARG A 19 -19.28 -20.09 -9.61
CA ARG A 19 -20.59 -19.60 -10.03
C ARG A 19 -20.74 -18.10 -9.83
N LEU A 20 -21.19 -17.40 -10.87
CA LEU A 20 -21.42 -15.96 -10.85
C LEU A 20 -22.49 -15.54 -9.82
N ASP A 21 -23.52 -16.36 -9.61
CA ASP A 21 -24.62 -16.06 -8.69
C ASP A 21 -24.26 -16.18 -7.20
N PHE A 22 -23.04 -16.63 -6.88
CA PHE A 22 -22.49 -16.56 -5.53
C PHE A 22 -21.84 -15.21 -5.23
N LEU A 23 -21.54 -14.41 -6.26
CA LEU A 23 -20.91 -13.11 -6.09
C LEU A 23 -21.97 -12.03 -5.89
N ALA A 24 -21.68 -11.09 -5.00
CA ALA A 24 -22.54 -9.92 -4.81
C ALA A 24 -22.63 -9.11 -6.12
N PRO A 25 -23.78 -8.47 -6.41
CA PRO A 25 -23.87 -7.51 -7.49
C PRO A 25 -22.87 -6.37 -7.26
N ILE A 26 -22.23 -5.92 -8.34
CA ILE A 26 -21.32 -4.78 -8.30
C ILE A 26 -22.17 -3.51 -8.25
N ARG A 27 -21.84 -2.62 -7.32
CA ARG A 27 -22.51 -1.33 -7.08
C ARG A 27 -21.45 -0.25 -6.94
N GLU A 28 -21.81 0.97 -7.35
CA GLU A 28 -20.92 2.13 -7.17
C GLU A 28 -20.80 2.50 -5.68
N SER A 29 -19.66 3.07 -5.30
CA SER A 29 -19.41 3.46 -3.90
C SER A 29 -20.45 4.44 -3.35
N VAL A 30 -20.97 5.31 -4.21
CA VAL A 30 -21.97 6.34 -3.88
C VAL A 30 -23.41 5.86 -4.01
N GLU A 31 -23.64 4.67 -4.59
CA GLU A 31 -24.98 4.14 -4.81
C GLU A 31 -25.64 3.76 -3.49
N ILE A 32 -26.91 4.15 -3.30
CA ILE A 32 -27.71 3.67 -2.17
C ILE A 32 -28.09 2.21 -2.45
N CYS A 33 -27.45 1.28 -1.73
CA CYS A 33 -27.66 -0.16 -1.86
C CYS A 33 -28.87 -0.66 -1.05
N GLY A 34 -29.51 0.21 -0.29
CA GLY A 34 -30.69 -0.08 0.49
C GLY A 34 -30.85 0.86 1.67
N VAL A 35 -31.68 0.46 2.62
CA VAL A 35 -31.85 1.16 3.89
C VAL A 35 -31.57 0.22 5.05
N LEU A 36 -31.14 0.78 6.17
CA LEU A 36 -30.87 0.02 7.38
C LEU A 36 -32.13 -0.68 7.87
N ALA A 37 -32.04 -1.99 8.12
CA ALA A 37 -33.15 -2.78 8.64
C ALA A 37 -33.60 -2.25 10.01
N PRO A 38 -34.91 -2.32 10.37
CA PRO A 38 -35.42 -1.77 11.63
C PRO A 38 -34.68 -2.27 12.87
N ALA A 39 -34.35 -3.56 12.94
CA ALA A 39 -33.61 -4.14 14.06
C ALA A 39 -32.17 -3.58 14.17
N ALA A 40 -31.50 -3.36 13.03
CA ALA A 40 -30.16 -2.78 13.00
C ALA A 40 -30.19 -1.29 13.38
N ALA A 41 -31.21 -0.54 12.95
CA ALA A 41 -31.39 0.86 13.36
C ALA A 41 -31.60 0.99 14.87
N ALA A 42 -32.45 0.13 15.46
CA ALA A 42 -32.67 0.08 16.90
C ALA A 42 -31.38 -0.29 17.67
N HIS A 43 -30.63 -1.27 17.18
CA HIS A 43 -29.37 -1.69 17.80
C HIS A 43 -28.31 -0.59 17.80
N LEU A 44 -28.15 0.13 16.68
CA LEU A 44 -27.17 1.22 16.55
C LEU A 44 -27.65 2.54 17.17
N GLY A 45 -28.90 2.63 17.61
CA GLY A 45 -29.47 3.86 18.19
C GLY A 45 -29.65 4.99 17.17
N VAL A 46 -29.85 4.65 15.88
CA VAL A 46 -30.01 5.61 14.78
C VAL A 46 -31.43 5.61 14.23
N ARG A 47 -31.76 6.62 13.42
CA ARG A 47 -33.09 6.73 12.81
C ARG A 47 -33.39 5.53 11.88
N PRO A 48 -34.64 5.04 11.84
CA PRO A 48 -35.04 4.01 10.89
C PRO A 48 -34.97 4.51 9.44
N ASN A 49 -34.92 3.58 8.49
CA ASN A 49 -34.85 3.86 7.05
C ASN A 49 -33.64 4.72 6.63
N LEU A 50 -32.54 4.67 7.38
CA LEU A 50 -31.32 5.38 7.03
C LEU A 50 -30.72 4.76 5.75
N PRO A 51 -30.47 5.53 4.68
CA PRO A 51 -29.82 5.01 3.48
C PRO A 51 -28.43 4.44 3.78
N VAL A 52 -28.10 3.32 3.14
CA VAL A 52 -26.78 2.69 3.21
C VAL A 52 -26.17 2.72 1.81
N VAL A 53 -25.02 3.37 1.67
CA VAL A 53 -24.29 3.41 0.40
C VAL A 53 -23.41 2.18 0.21
N GLY A 54 -23.02 1.88 -1.02
CA GLY A 54 -22.11 0.76 -1.34
C GLY A 54 -20.80 0.81 -0.56
N GLY A 55 -20.32 2.03 -0.28
CA GLY A 55 -19.12 2.24 0.51
C GLY A 55 -17.85 2.04 -0.32
N ALA A 56 -16.71 2.02 0.35
CA ALA A 56 -15.41 2.04 -0.29
C ALA A 56 -14.43 1.11 0.45
N ALA A 57 -13.46 0.58 -0.28
CA ALA A 57 -12.29 -0.02 0.35
C ALA A 57 -11.55 1.02 1.20
N ASP A 58 -10.84 0.56 2.23
CA ASP A 58 -10.12 1.41 3.19
C ASP A 58 -9.22 2.46 2.53
N THR A 59 -8.47 2.06 1.51
CA THR A 59 -7.52 2.89 0.78
C THR A 59 -8.24 3.94 -0.07
N ALA A 60 -9.35 3.57 -0.71
CA ALA A 60 -10.17 4.50 -1.47
C ALA A 60 -10.88 5.50 -0.54
N ALA A 61 -11.36 5.06 0.62
CA ALA A 61 -11.96 5.92 1.63
C ALA A 61 -10.92 6.90 2.23
N ALA A 62 -9.71 6.43 2.53
CA ALA A 62 -8.62 7.26 3.02
C ALA A 62 -8.19 8.31 1.98
N ALA A 63 -8.13 7.94 0.70
CA ALA A 63 -7.84 8.88 -0.39
C ALA A 63 -8.90 10.00 -0.46
N ILE A 64 -10.19 9.67 -0.36
CA ILE A 64 -11.26 10.69 -0.28
C ILE A 64 -11.05 11.59 0.94
N ALA A 65 -10.81 11.02 2.12
CA ALA A 65 -10.63 11.78 3.36
C ALA A 65 -9.41 12.72 3.29
N GLY A 66 -8.36 12.34 2.57
CA GLY A 66 -7.18 13.15 2.30
C GLY A 66 -7.33 14.19 1.19
N GLY A 67 -8.51 14.28 0.54
CA GLY A 67 -8.73 15.17 -0.61
C GLY A 67 -8.02 14.71 -1.89
N LEU A 68 -7.64 13.44 -1.96
CA LEU A 68 -6.82 12.86 -3.02
C LEU A 68 -7.70 12.26 -4.14
N LEU A 69 -8.40 13.13 -4.87
CA LEU A 69 -9.38 12.73 -5.89
C LEU A 69 -8.86 12.82 -7.33
N ASP A 70 -8.06 13.84 -7.60
CA ASP A 70 -7.57 14.15 -8.94
C ASP A 70 -6.08 13.83 -9.08
N PRO A 71 -5.61 13.52 -10.30
CA PRO A 71 -4.20 13.27 -10.55
C PRO A 71 -3.31 14.42 -10.07
N GLY A 72 -2.16 14.07 -9.48
CA GLY A 72 -1.17 15.04 -9.01
C GLY A 72 -0.48 14.55 -7.74
N PRO A 73 -0.94 14.96 -6.54
CA PRO A 73 -0.35 14.50 -5.30
C PRO A 73 -0.40 12.97 -5.16
N ILE A 74 0.53 12.42 -4.39
CA ILE A 74 0.59 10.99 -4.06
C ILE A 74 0.53 10.89 -2.54
N GLN A 75 -0.36 10.04 -2.04
CA GLN A 75 -0.39 9.73 -0.61
C GLN A 75 0.66 8.66 -0.31
N LEU A 76 1.57 8.98 0.61
CA LEU A 76 2.50 8.03 1.21
C LEU A 76 2.02 7.70 2.62
N THR A 77 1.71 6.43 2.86
CA THR A 77 1.40 5.90 4.19
C THR A 77 2.52 4.94 4.60
N ILE A 78 3.14 5.18 5.75
CA ILE A 78 4.16 4.29 6.32
C ILE A 78 3.63 3.77 7.66
N GLY A 79 3.47 2.45 7.73
CA GLY A 79 3.18 1.68 8.94
C GLY A 79 4.06 0.43 8.95
N THR A 80 3.48 -0.73 9.27
CA THR A 80 4.18 -2.04 9.16
C THR A 80 4.79 -2.22 7.77
N GLY A 81 4.01 -1.96 6.72
CA GLY A 81 4.47 -1.76 5.35
C GLY A 81 4.36 -0.29 4.93
N ALA A 82 4.69 0.01 3.67
CA ALA A 82 4.46 1.33 3.09
C ALA A 82 3.56 1.21 1.85
N GLN A 83 2.71 2.21 1.63
CA GLN A 83 1.84 2.31 0.48
C GLN A 83 1.96 3.69 -0.14
N LEU A 84 2.07 3.72 -1.46
CA LEU A 84 1.97 4.92 -2.27
C LEU A 84 0.70 4.80 -3.12
N VAL A 85 -0.19 5.79 -3.00
CA VAL A 85 -1.47 5.84 -3.71
C VAL A 85 -1.50 7.07 -4.61
N ALA A 86 -1.67 6.85 -5.90
CA ALA A 86 -1.67 7.90 -6.93
C ALA A 86 -3.00 7.89 -7.69
N PRO A 87 -3.85 8.93 -7.56
CA PRO A 87 -5.12 9.02 -8.28
C PRO A 87 -4.93 9.06 -9.79
N ARG A 88 -5.96 8.60 -10.49
CA ARG A 88 -6.03 8.51 -11.94
C ARG A 88 -7.43 8.87 -12.42
N ASP A 89 -7.47 9.61 -13.51
CA ASP A 89 -8.66 9.96 -14.28
C ASP A 89 -8.94 8.99 -15.43
N ARG A 90 -8.04 8.03 -15.67
CA ARG A 90 -8.16 6.97 -16.67
C ARG A 90 -7.63 5.64 -16.17
N LEU A 91 -8.22 4.56 -16.65
CA LEU A 91 -7.70 3.21 -16.43
C LEU A 91 -6.37 3.04 -17.19
N ALA A 92 -5.27 2.95 -16.45
CA ALA A 92 -3.93 2.70 -16.99
C ALA A 92 -3.29 1.52 -16.23
N VAL A 93 -3.36 0.34 -16.84
CA VAL A 93 -2.75 -0.88 -16.29
C VAL A 93 -1.24 -0.80 -16.50
N ASP A 94 -0.46 -1.11 -15.47
CA ASP A 94 0.99 -1.21 -15.57
C ASP A 94 1.38 -2.45 -16.38
N PRO A 95 2.00 -2.31 -17.58
CA PRO A 95 2.35 -3.44 -18.43
C PRO A 95 3.43 -4.34 -17.82
N THR A 96 4.13 -3.86 -16.78
CA THR A 96 5.16 -4.62 -16.07
C THR A 96 4.63 -5.32 -14.82
N ALA A 97 3.33 -5.15 -14.50
CA ALA A 97 2.67 -5.72 -13.33
C ALA A 97 3.39 -5.45 -11.99
N ARG A 98 4.10 -4.32 -11.88
CA ARG A 98 4.83 -3.90 -10.65
C ARG A 98 3.96 -3.08 -9.71
N THR A 99 2.75 -2.71 -10.13
CA THR A 99 1.82 -1.92 -9.32
C THR A 99 0.40 -2.43 -9.49
N HIS A 100 -0.44 -2.07 -8.52
CA HIS A 100 -1.85 -2.39 -8.55
C HIS A 100 -2.64 -1.20 -9.11
N ILE A 101 -3.79 -1.48 -9.72
CA ILE A 101 -4.76 -0.48 -10.18
C ILE A 101 -6.12 -0.88 -9.60
N TYR A 102 -6.82 0.09 -9.02
CA TYR A 102 -8.14 -0.12 -8.40
C TYR A 102 -9.10 1.00 -8.78
N ARG A 103 -10.40 0.73 -8.66
CA ARG A 103 -11.43 1.78 -8.69
C ARG A 103 -11.25 2.68 -7.47
N ALA A 104 -11.28 3.99 -7.69
CA ALA A 104 -11.46 4.93 -6.60
C ALA A 104 -12.93 4.90 -6.14
N ALA A 105 -13.22 5.51 -5.00
CA ALA A 105 -14.58 5.62 -4.51
C ALA A 105 -15.38 6.77 -5.16
N ALA A 106 -14.69 7.67 -5.86
CA ALA A 106 -15.35 8.62 -6.77
C ALA A 106 -15.68 7.92 -8.11
N PRO A 107 -16.85 8.17 -8.71
CA PRO A 107 -17.20 7.64 -10.03
C PRO A 107 -16.18 8.03 -11.10
N ASP A 108 -15.96 7.14 -12.07
CA ASP A 108 -15.03 7.34 -13.20
C ASP A 108 -13.62 7.79 -12.77
N ARG A 109 -13.15 7.24 -11.64
CA ARG A 109 -11.82 7.46 -11.10
C ARG A 109 -11.18 6.15 -10.69
N TRP A 110 -9.85 6.14 -10.75
CA TRP A 110 -9.01 5.02 -10.36
C TRP A 110 -7.86 5.51 -9.47
N TYR A 111 -7.14 4.58 -8.88
CA TYR A 111 -5.84 4.88 -8.30
C TYR A 111 -4.86 3.76 -8.57
N ALA A 112 -3.62 4.13 -8.86
CA ALA A 112 -2.49 3.21 -8.89
C ALA A 112 -1.90 3.10 -7.48
N MET A 113 -1.47 1.91 -7.09
CA MET A 113 -0.90 1.65 -5.78
C MET A 113 0.39 0.85 -5.90
N ALA A 114 1.45 1.40 -5.30
CA ALA A 114 2.69 0.69 -5.01
C ALA A 114 2.69 0.33 -3.53
N ALA A 115 2.96 -0.94 -3.21
CA ALA A 115 2.89 -1.43 -1.84
C ALA A 115 4.16 -2.19 -1.49
N MET A 116 4.92 -1.66 -0.54
CA MET A 116 6.12 -2.27 0.03
C MET A 116 5.73 -2.95 1.33
N GLN A 117 6.04 -4.24 1.48
CA GLN A 117 5.70 -5.04 2.64
C GLN A 117 6.58 -4.72 3.84
N ASN A 118 7.85 -4.38 3.63
CA ASN A 118 8.83 -4.25 4.69
C ASN A 118 9.24 -2.78 4.91
N ALA A 119 8.41 -2.02 5.62
CA ALA A 119 8.76 -0.66 6.05
C ALA A 119 8.99 -0.61 7.57
N GLY A 120 8.01 -0.21 8.36
CA GLY A 120 8.10 -0.21 9.82
C GLY A 120 8.39 -1.59 10.40
N LEU A 121 7.93 -2.68 9.75
CA LEU A 121 8.28 -4.05 10.14
C LEU A 121 9.79 -4.29 10.08
N ALA A 122 10.44 -3.84 9.02
CA ALA A 122 11.89 -3.99 8.88
C ALA A 122 12.64 -3.14 9.90
N LEU A 123 12.22 -1.89 10.09
CA LEU A 123 12.87 -1.01 11.07
C LEU A 123 12.70 -1.52 12.50
N GLU A 124 11.51 -2.02 12.86
CA GLU A 124 11.28 -2.63 14.17
C GLU A 124 12.15 -3.88 14.35
N TRP A 125 12.23 -4.76 13.34
CA TRP A 125 13.11 -5.92 13.39
C TRP A 125 14.58 -5.52 13.57
N VAL A 126 15.07 -4.54 12.81
CA VAL A 126 16.46 -4.03 12.93
C VAL A 126 16.70 -3.48 14.33
N ARG A 127 15.81 -2.62 14.82
CA ARG A 127 15.89 -2.01 16.15
C ARG A 127 15.97 -3.06 17.25
N THR A 128 15.08 -4.06 17.22
CA THR A 128 15.06 -5.15 18.20
C THR A 128 16.33 -6.00 18.11
N THR A 129 16.77 -6.34 16.89
CA THR A 129 17.95 -7.19 16.66
C THR A 129 19.24 -6.49 17.12
N LEU A 130 19.34 -5.18 16.95
CA LEU A 130 20.49 -4.36 17.39
C LEU A 130 20.36 -3.84 18.82
N VAL A 131 19.29 -4.23 19.52
CA VAL A 131 19.01 -3.86 20.93
C VAL A 131 19.08 -2.34 21.11
N ALA A 132 18.26 -1.62 20.36
CA ALA A 132 18.12 -0.17 20.44
C ALA A 132 16.68 0.24 20.79
N SER A 133 16.51 1.31 21.54
CA SER A 133 15.25 2.07 21.64
C SER A 133 15.06 2.96 20.40
N TRP A 134 13.85 3.45 20.14
CA TRP A 134 13.62 4.36 19.01
C TRP A 134 14.42 5.67 19.13
N ASP A 135 14.61 6.18 20.35
CA ASP A 135 15.45 7.34 20.60
C ASP A 135 16.91 7.07 20.23
N GLU A 136 17.45 5.91 20.59
CA GLU A 136 18.80 5.48 20.18
C GLU A 136 18.90 5.27 18.67
N VAL A 137 17.86 4.70 18.03
CA VAL A 137 17.84 4.52 16.57
C VAL A 137 18.07 5.87 15.88
N TYR A 138 17.30 6.89 16.24
CA TYR A 138 17.42 8.19 15.62
C TYR A 138 18.73 8.89 16.02
N ALA A 139 19.10 8.88 17.30
CA ALA A 139 20.33 9.53 17.75
C ALA A 139 21.59 8.96 17.05
N GLU A 140 21.73 7.63 16.99
CA GLU A 140 22.91 7.00 16.40
C GLU A 140 22.89 7.04 14.87
N ALA A 141 21.73 6.83 14.24
CA ALA A 141 21.63 6.87 12.78
C ALA A 141 21.90 8.28 12.24
N PHE A 142 21.44 9.33 12.95
CA PHE A 142 21.66 10.71 12.51
C PHE A 142 23.03 11.28 12.91
N ALA A 143 23.78 10.61 13.79
CA ALA A 143 25.20 10.89 14.00
C ALA A 143 26.08 10.39 12.82
N VAL A 144 25.59 9.45 12.03
CA VAL A 144 26.25 8.98 10.80
C VAL A 144 25.82 9.86 9.61
N PRO A 145 26.75 10.33 8.77
CA PRO A 145 26.41 11.09 7.56
C PRO A 145 25.48 10.30 6.61
N PRO A 146 24.68 10.99 5.78
CA PRO A 146 23.88 10.34 4.74
C PRO A 146 24.69 9.38 3.86
N GLY A 147 24.06 8.26 3.49
CA GLY A 147 24.66 7.18 2.70
C GLY A 147 25.40 6.12 3.52
N ALA A 148 25.42 6.24 4.86
CA ALA A 148 25.98 5.25 5.78
C ALA A 148 27.40 4.75 5.42
N GLN A 149 28.23 5.63 4.82
CA GLN A 149 29.56 5.29 4.29
C GLN A 149 29.57 4.17 3.23
N GLY A 150 28.52 4.08 2.43
CA GLY A 150 28.38 3.08 1.35
C GLY A 150 27.69 1.78 1.80
N LEU A 151 27.29 1.68 3.07
CA LEU A 151 26.53 0.54 3.57
C LEU A 151 25.08 0.59 3.10
N ILE A 152 24.63 -0.49 2.45
CA ILE A 152 23.26 -0.62 1.94
C ILE A 152 22.51 -1.68 2.73
N PHE A 153 21.28 -1.38 3.11
CA PHE A 153 20.33 -2.36 3.65
C PHE A 153 19.21 -2.63 2.64
N LEU A 154 18.99 -3.90 2.32
CA LEU A 154 17.81 -4.37 1.61
C LEU A 154 16.76 -4.78 2.65
N PRO A 155 15.57 -4.15 2.68
CA PRO A 155 14.61 -4.38 3.75
C PRO A 155 13.73 -5.64 3.57
N TYR A 156 13.97 -6.47 2.56
CA TYR A 156 13.06 -7.55 2.10
C TYR A 156 13.00 -8.78 3.02
N LEU A 157 12.80 -8.60 4.32
CA LEU A 157 12.91 -9.65 5.34
C LEU A 157 11.86 -10.77 5.19
N THR A 158 10.72 -10.46 4.57
CA THR A 158 9.58 -11.39 4.43
C THR A 158 9.20 -11.65 2.96
N GLY A 159 10.15 -11.51 2.04
CA GLY A 159 9.85 -11.32 0.62
C GLY A 159 9.48 -9.87 0.34
N GLU A 160 9.15 -9.52 -0.91
CA GLU A 160 8.72 -8.16 -1.25
C GLU A 160 7.65 -8.14 -2.34
N ARG A 161 6.76 -7.14 -2.26
CA ARG A 161 5.77 -6.81 -3.29
C ARG A 161 6.38 -5.78 -4.24
N THR A 162 5.85 -4.57 -4.34
CA THR A 162 6.38 -3.58 -5.28
C THR A 162 7.84 -3.23 -4.97
N PRO A 163 8.74 -3.18 -5.98
CA PRO A 163 8.52 -3.42 -7.41
C PRO A 163 8.81 -4.86 -7.88
N HIS A 164 9.21 -5.75 -6.97
CA HIS A 164 9.81 -7.04 -7.31
C HIS A 164 8.80 -8.19 -7.48
N PHE A 165 7.72 -8.19 -6.69
CA PHE A 165 6.77 -9.29 -6.55
C PHE A 165 7.47 -10.64 -6.32
N ASP A 166 8.51 -10.61 -5.48
CA ASP A 166 9.34 -11.76 -5.19
C ASP A 166 9.12 -12.22 -3.74
N PRO A 167 8.35 -13.30 -3.51
CA PRO A 167 8.16 -13.85 -2.18
C PRO A 167 9.45 -14.50 -1.62
N ALA A 168 10.45 -14.78 -2.46
CA ALA A 168 11.72 -15.38 -2.06
C ALA A 168 12.78 -14.32 -1.70
N ALA A 169 12.54 -13.03 -1.97
CA ALA A 169 13.47 -11.95 -1.62
C ALA A 169 13.83 -11.98 -0.12
N LYS A 170 15.08 -11.59 0.19
CA LYS A 170 15.64 -11.61 1.54
C LYS A 170 16.29 -10.28 1.88
N GLY A 171 16.24 -9.93 3.17
CA GLY A 171 16.97 -8.79 3.68
C GLY A 171 18.48 -9.04 3.71
N ALA A 172 19.26 -7.98 3.52
CA ALA A 172 20.72 -8.07 3.48
C ALA A 172 21.37 -6.73 3.85
N TRP A 173 22.55 -6.79 4.48
CA TRP A 173 23.48 -5.68 4.49
C TRP A 173 24.60 -5.93 3.48
N ILE A 174 24.85 -4.96 2.62
CA ILE A 174 25.84 -5.03 1.55
C ILE A 174 26.85 -3.90 1.74
N GLY A 175 28.14 -4.21 1.70
CA GLY A 175 29.22 -3.23 1.86
C GLY A 175 29.78 -3.11 3.29
N LEU A 176 29.57 -4.13 4.14
CA LEU A 176 30.12 -4.13 5.51
C LEU A 176 31.66 -4.06 5.52
N GLY A 177 32.17 -3.40 6.55
CA GLY A 177 33.59 -3.17 6.79
C GLY A 177 33.80 -2.78 8.25
N LEU A 178 35.03 -2.91 8.76
CA LEU A 178 35.33 -2.73 10.20
C LEU A 178 35.09 -1.30 10.73
N SER A 179 34.99 -0.31 9.84
CA SER A 179 34.62 1.07 10.19
C SER A 179 33.14 1.24 10.52
N HIS A 180 32.29 0.28 10.14
CA HIS A 180 30.85 0.37 10.35
C HIS A 180 30.47 -0.12 11.75
N GLY A 181 29.87 0.79 12.53
CA GLY A 181 29.27 0.50 13.84
C GLY A 181 27.74 0.43 13.82
N ARG A 182 27.12 0.29 14.99
CA ARG A 182 25.66 0.20 15.17
C ARG A 182 24.91 1.35 14.50
N GLY A 183 25.36 2.60 14.67
CA GLY A 183 24.78 3.76 14.00
C GLY A 183 24.78 3.66 12.47
N HIS A 184 25.78 3.02 11.85
CA HIS A 184 25.81 2.84 10.39
C HIS A 184 24.77 1.82 9.94
N LEU A 185 24.61 0.70 10.68
CA LEU A 185 23.58 -0.30 10.40
C LEU A 185 22.18 0.31 10.52
N LEU A 186 21.94 1.11 11.57
CA LEU A 186 20.68 1.81 11.80
C LEU A 186 20.40 2.86 10.72
N ARG A 187 21.42 3.64 10.31
CA ARG A 187 21.31 4.61 9.22
C ARG A 187 21.00 3.94 7.90
N ALA A 188 21.75 2.89 7.56
CA ALA A 188 21.51 2.10 6.36
C ALA A 188 20.10 1.48 6.37
N ALA A 189 19.57 1.07 7.52
CA ALA A 189 18.21 0.54 7.62
C ALA A 189 17.13 1.59 7.30
N LEU A 190 17.23 2.79 7.88
CA LEU A 190 16.33 3.91 7.56
C LEU A 190 16.41 4.29 6.08
N GLU A 191 17.62 4.40 5.54
CA GLU A 191 17.85 4.72 4.12
C GLU A 191 17.37 3.59 3.20
N GLY A 192 17.56 2.33 3.59
CA GLY A 192 17.11 1.15 2.84
C GLY A 192 15.59 1.11 2.68
N VAL A 193 14.85 1.40 3.74
CA VAL A 193 13.37 1.54 3.66
C VAL A 193 12.99 2.74 2.80
N ALA A 194 13.68 3.88 2.92
CA ALA A 194 13.43 5.04 2.07
C ALA A 194 13.71 4.74 0.58
N PHE A 195 14.74 3.96 0.27
CA PHE A 195 15.04 3.50 -1.08
C PHE A 195 13.97 2.54 -1.61
N ALA A 196 13.46 1.63 -0.78
CA ALA A 196 12.34 0.77 -1.18
C ALA A 196 11.08 1.59 -1.49
N VAL A 197 10.79 2.63 -0.69
CA VAL A 197 9.68 3.56 -0.98
C VAL A 197 9.92 4.32 -2.29
N ARG A 198 11.14 4.80 -2.53
CA ARG A 198 11.50 5.44 -3.79
C ARG A 198 11.34 4.50 -4.99
N GLN A 199 11.76 3.24 -4.87
CA GLN A 199 11.54 2.23 -5.90
C GLN A 199 10.04 2.00 -6.18
N GLY A 200 9.22 2.01 -5.13
CA GLY A 200 7.77 1.98 -5.27
C GLY A 200 7.21 3.19 -6.03
N LEU A 201 7.73 4.39 -5.76
CA LEU A 201 7.36 5.61 -6.46
C LEU A 201 7.75 5.55 -7.94
N GLU A 202 8.97 5.08 -8.24
CA GLU A 202 9.47 4.92 -9.62
C GLU A 202 8.73 3.81 -10.39
N ALA A 203 8.10 2.87 -9.69
CA ALA A 203 7.25 1.84 -10.29
C ALA A 203 5.84 2.34 -10.64
N LEU A 204 5.35 3.39 -9.98
CA LEU A 204 4.06 3.98 -10.35
C LEU A 204 4.13 4.53 -11.78
N PRO A 205 3.10 4.29 -12.61
CA PRO A 205 3.07 4.82 -13.97
C PRO A 205 3.17 6.35 -13.93
N VAL A 206 3.83 6.97 -14.91
CA VAL A 206 3.92 8.43 -14.98
C VAL A 206 2.50 9.03 -14.97
N ALA A 207 2.29 10.11 -14.22
CA ALA A 207 1.04 10.85 -14.26
C ALA A 207 0.85 11.43 -15.66
N GLY A 208 -0.10 10.89 -16.41
CA GLY A 208 -0.46 11.30 -17.75
C GLY A 208 -1.64 10.49 -18.22
#